data_AF-A0A956DMP5-F1
#
_entry.id   AF-A0A956DMP5-F1
#
_cell.length_a   1.000
_cell.length_b   1.000
_cell.length_c   1.000
_cell.angle_alpha   90.00
_cell.angle_beta   90.00
_cell.angle_gamma   90.00
#
_symmetry.space_group_name_H-M   'P 1'
#
loop_
_entity.id
_entity.type
_entity.pdbx_description
1 polymer ?
#
loop_
_entity_poly.entity_id
_entity_poly.type
_entity_poly.pdbx_seq_one_letter_code
_entity_poly.pdbx_strand_id
1 'polypeptide(L)'
;LEAVLPATPIADLDARMARFAEDHQTPPARVARAARICRLLLREAARRGVSREGFVADLRALSAPGDDAAEQVLAPIFDRAMLALRQELQYSSLLGHGLLLTDVDWRLDVMKHSKRGADLDTPVVMLTLHYAEGLKRERITLQVLPDMLGELQTMCRHVLD
;
A
#
# COMPACT_ATOMS: atom_id res chain seq x y z
N LEU A 1 6.58 -14.32 2.33
CA LEU A 1 6.94 -12.88 2.45
C LEU A 1 6.18 -12.04 1.41
N GLU A 2 4.92 -12.40 1.16
CA GLU A 2 4.05 -11.70 0.20
C GLU A 2 2.72 -11.41 0.88
N ALA A 3 2.09 -10.31 0.44
CA ALA A 3 0.82 -9.74 0.86
C ALA A 3 0.86 -8.71 2.01
N VAL A 4 1.26 -7.48 1.67
CA VAL A 4 0.80 -6.25 2.35
C VAL A 4 0.38 -5.28 1.24
N LEU A 5 -0.86 -4.77 1.32
CA LEU A 5 -1.62 -3.95 0.35
C LEU A 5 -2.23 -4.70 -0.86
N PRO A 6 -3.37 -4.21 -1.43
CA PRO A 6 -3.91 -4.77 -2.67
C PRO A 6 -2.80 -4.68 -3.69
N ALA A 7 -2.25 -5.84 -4.06
CA ALA A 7 -1.52 -5.93 -5.30
C ALA A 7 -2.48 -5.35 -6.34
N THR A 8 -2.17 -4.18 -6.89
CA THR A 8 -2.52 -3.95 -8.30
C THR A 8 -2.13 -5.25 -8.97
N PRO A 9 -3.06 -6.03 -9.55
CA PRO A 9 -2.81 -7.42 -9.81
C PRO A 9 -1.50 -7.51 -10.58
N ILE A 10 -0.46 -8.00 -9.91
CA ILE A 10 0.80 -8.39 -10.53
C ILE A 10 0.54 -9.73 -11.26
N ALA A 11 -0.66 -9.91 -11.81
CA ALA A 11 -1.04 -11.05 -12.61
C ALA A 11 -0.26 -11.09 -13.93
N ASP A 12 0.54 -10.05 -14.23
CA ASP A 12 1.29 -9.90 -15.48
C ASP A 12 2.78 -9.55 -15.28
N LEU A 13 3.34 -9.48 -14.06
CA LEU A 13 4.79 -9.20 -13.94
C LEU A 13 5.62 -10.41 -14.37
N ASP A 14 5.22 -11.62 -13.98
CA ASP A 14 5.93 -12.83 -14.38
C ASP A 14 5.86 -13.03 -15.90
N ALA A 15 4.70 -12.75 -16.51
CA ALA A 15 4.52 -12.78 -17.95
C ALA A 15 5.33 -11.68 -18.66
N ARG A 16 5.35 -10.45 -18.14
CA ARG A 16 6.19 -9.35 -18.68
C ARG A 16 7.68 -9.63 -18.52
N MET A 17 8.11 -10.25 -17.42
CA MET A 17 9.50 -10.65 -17.20
C MET A 17 9.90 -11.81 -18.10
N ALA A 18 9.01 -12.78 -18.34
CA ALA A 18 9.21 -13.86 -19.29
C ALA A 18 9.34 -13.32 -20.72
N ARG A 19 8.47 -12.38 -21.10
CA ARG A 19 8.53 -11.72 -22.41
C ARG A 19 9.80 -10.89 -22.58
N PHE A 20 10.19 -10.12 -21.57
CA PHE A 20 11.47 -9.38 -21.59
C PHE A 20 12.67 -10.34 -21.71
N ALA A 21 12.64 -11.47 -21.00
CA ALA A 21 13.68 -12.49 -21.10
C ALA A 21 13.79 -13.07 -22.52
N GLU A 22 12.66 -13.30 -23.19
CA GLU A 22 12.58 -13.76 -24.57
C GLU A 22 13.09 -12.70 -25.56
N ASP A 23 12.55 -11.48 -25.49
CA ASP A 23 12.89 -10.35 -26.37
C ASP A 23 14.39 -10.01 -26.33
N HIS A 24 15.02 -10.19 -25.17
CA HIS A 24 16.44 -9.88 -24.94
C HIS A 24 17.34 -11.10 -24.81
N GLN A 25 16.85 -12.30 -25.20
CA GLN A 25 17.58 -13.58 -25.15
C GLN A 25 18.33 -13.80 -23.82
N THR A 26 17.74 -13.36 -22.71
CA THR A 26 18.36 -13.36 -21.39
C THR A 26 17.69 -14.43 -20.53
N PRO A 27 18.45 -15.23 -19.76
CA PRO A 27 17.84 -16.22 -18.87
C PRO A 27 16.83 -15.57 -17.90
N PRO A 28 15.60 -16.09 -17.77
CA PRO A 28 14.57 -15.51 -16.89
C PRO A 28 15.04 -15.33 -15.44
N ALA A 29 15.84 -16.27 -14.93
CA ALA A 29 16.43 -16.20 -13.61
C ALA A 29 17.34 -14.97 -13.41
N ARG A 30 18.03 -14.53 -14.46
CA ARG A 30 18.91 -13.35 -14.45
C ARG A 30 18.09 -12.06 -14.41
N VAL A 31 17.02 -11.97 -15.19
CA VAL A 31 16.06 -10.86 -15.16
C VAL A 31 15.42 -10.74 -13.77
N ALA A 32 14.96 -11.86 -13.21
CA ALA A 32 14.37 -11.89 -11.87
C ALA A 32 15.35 -11.51 -10.76
N ARG A 33 16.62 -11.91 -10.89
CA ARG A 33 17.66 -11.48 -9.96
C ARG A 33 17.92 -9.98 -10.06
N ALA A 34 18.06 -9.44 -11.27
CA ALA A 34 18.27 -8.01 -11.48
C ALA A 34 17.10 -7.18 -10.93
N ALA A 35 15.86 -7.54 -11.25
CA ALA A 35 14.66 -6.87 -10.75
C ALA A 35 14.60 -6.84 -9.21
N ARG A 36 14.95 -7.97 -8.55
CA ARG A 36 15.03 -8.04 -7.09
C ARG A 36 16.09 -7.11 -6.50
N ILE A 37 17.27 -7.04 -7.12
CA ILE A 37 18.35 -6.14 -6.67
C ILE A 37 17.93 -4.68 -6.83
N CYS A 38 17.39 -4.31 -8.00
CA CYS A 38 16.87 -2.96 -8.26
C CYS A 38 15.80 -2.56 -7.22
N ARG A 39 14.85 -3.46 -6.94
CA ARG A 39 13.82 -3.23 -5.93
C ARG A 39 14.41 -3.07 -4.52
N LEU A 40 15.41 -3.90 -4.17
CA LEU A 40 16.09 -3.81 -2.88
C LEU A 40 16.81 -2.47 -2.70
N LEU A 41 17.56 -2.02 -3.72
CA LEU A 41 18.28 -0.74 -3.70
C LEU A 41 17.33 0.44 -3.49
N LEU A 42 16.23 0.49 -4.25
CA LEU A 42 15.22 1.53 -4.10
C LEU A 42 14.56 1.46 -2.70
N ARG A 43 14.25 0.26 -2.21
CA ARG A 43 13.65 0.10 -0.87
C ARG A 43 14.58 0.62 0.23
N GLU A 44 15.86 0.28 0.18
CA GLU A 44 16.83 0.72 1.19
C GLU A 44 17.14 2.22 1.07
N ALA A 45 17.17 2.78 -0.14
CA ALA A 45 17.25 4.22 -0.35
C ALA A 45 16.06 4.96 0.29
N ALA A 46 14.84 4.42 0.11
CA ALA A 46 13.63 4.98 0.72
C ALA A 46 13.68 4.90 2.26
N ARG A 47 14.11 3.77 2.83
CA ARG A 47 14.23 3.59 4.29
C ARG A 47 15.21 4.56 4.93
N ARG A 48 16.30 4.88 4.23
CA ARG A 48 17.36 5.76 4.71
C ARG A 48 17.15 7.23 4.36
N GLY A 49 16.10 7.56 3.60
CA GLY A 49 15.82 8.93 3.17
C GLY A 49 16.88 9.50 2.23
N VAL A 50 17.49 8.66 1.39
CA VAL A 50 18.56 9.07 0.46
C VAL A 50 18.00 10.00 -0.62
N SER A 51 18.72 11.06 -0.96
CA SER A 51 18.35 11.97 -2.06
C SER A 51 18.61 11.32 -3.43
N ARG A 52 18.03 11.87 -4.49
CA ARG A 52 18.26 11.35 -5.85
C ARG A 52 19.74 11.41 -6.24
N GLU A 53 20.41 12.51 -5.90
CA GLU A 53 21.82 12.73 -6.18
C GLU A 53 22.70 11.73 -5.40
N GLY A 54 22.38 11.51 -4.12
CA GLY A 54 23.07 10.50 -3.30
C GLY A 54 22.89 9.09 -3.85
N PHE A 55 21.67 8.74 -4.26
CA PHE A 55 21.38 7.44 -4.85
C PHE A 55 22.14 7.21 -6.17
N VAL A 56 22.20 8.22 -7.04
CA VAL A 56 22.98 8.15 -8.28
C VAL A 56 24.48 8.02 -7.99
N ALA A 57 25.00 8.75 -7.01
CA ALA A 57 26.38 8.61 -6.58
C ALA A 57 26.69 7.18 -6.08
N ASP A 58 25.79 6.59 -5.30
CA ASP A 58 25.91 5.21 -4.83
C ASP A 58 25.89 4.20 -5.99
N LEU A 59 25.01 4.39 -6.98
CA LEU A 59 24.97 3.53 -8.17
C LEU A 59 26.30 3.56 -8.94
N ARG A 60 26.87 4.76 -9.14
CA ARG A 60 28.17 4.91 -9.81
C ARG A 60 29.30 4.24 -9.03
N ALA A 61 29.26 4.30 -7.70
CA ALA A 61 30.27 3.67 -6.84
C ALA A 61 30.17 2.13 -6.84
N LEU A 62 28.97 1.59 -7.06
CA LEU A 62 28.71 0.14 -7.11
C LEU A 62 28.95 -0.48 -8.49
N SER A 63 28.96 0.34 -9.55
CA SER A 63 29.21 -0.09 -10.93
C SER A 63 30.69 -0.19 -11.26
N ALA A 64 31.02 -0.98 -12.28
CA ALA A 64 32.35 -0.97 -12.87
C ALA A 64 32.64 0.39 -13.54
N PRO A 65 33.89 0.85 -13.60
CA PRO A 65 34.23 2.09 -14.30
C PRO A 65 33.74 2.06 -15.76
N GLY A 66 32.92 3.05 -16.13
CA GLY A 66 32.32 3.15 -17.47
C GLY A 66 31.01 2.38 -17.66
N ASP A 67 30.51 1.68 -16.64
CA ASP A 67 29.18 1.05 -16.67
C ASP A 67 28.15 1.95 -15.97
N ASP A 68 27.32 2.60 -16.76
CA ASP A 68 26.24 3.49 -16.30
C ASP A 68 24.85 2.86 -16.46
N ALA A 69 24.76 1.58 -16.80
CA ALA A 69 23.47 0.93 -17.11
C ALA A 69 22.49 0.98 -15.92
N ALA A 70 22.98 0.76 -14.71
CA ALA A 70 22.16 0.83 -13.49
C ALA A 70 21.62 2.25 -13.24
N GLU A 71 22.45 3.28 -13.47
CA GLU A 71 22.04 4.67 -13.36
C GLU A 71 20.98 5.01 -14.41
N GLN A 72 21.21 4.66 -15.68
CA GLN A 72 20.29 4.92 -16.78
C GLN A 72 18.91 4.27 -16.56
N VAL A 73 18.86 3.11 -15.89
CA VAL A 73 17.61 2.41 -15.61
C VAL A 73 16.91 2.94 -14.36
N LEU A 74 17.63 3.18 -13.27
CA LEU A 74 17.02 3.48 -11.96
C LEU A 74 16.82 4.97 -11.70
N ALA A 75 17.70 5.83 -12.19
CA ALA A 75 17.60 7.27 -11.97
C ALA A 75 16.33 7.91 -12.56
N PRO A 76 15.80 7.47 -13.73
CA PRO A 76 14.55 8.01 -14.26
C PRO A 76 13.30 7.62 -13.46
N ILE A 77 13.31 6.45 -12.81
CA ILE A 77 12.16 5.95 -12.05
C ILE A 77 12.21 6.30 -10.56
N PHE A 78 13.33 6.86 -10.10
CA PHE A 78 13.61 7.07 -8.67
C PHE A 78 12.49 7.82 -7.95
N ASP A 79 12.11 9.01 -8.42
CA ASP A 79 11.15 9.87 -7.73
C ASP A 79 9.78 9.20 -7.59
N ARG A 80 9.30 8.57 -8.67
CA ARG A 80 8.05 7.78 -8.67
C ARG A 80 8.14 6.58 -7.74
N ALA A 81 9.27 5.86 -7.76
CA ALA A 81 9.49 4.71 -6.89
C ALA A 81 9.53 5.12 -5.42
N MET A 82 10.18 6.24 -5.08
CA MET A 82 10.26 6.77 -3.71
C MET A 82 8.88 7.11 -3.16
N LEU A 83 8.00 7.72 -3.96
CA LEU A 83 6.64 8.04 -3.52
C LEU A 83 5.87 6.78 -3.13
N ALA A 84 5.89 5.75 -3.98
CA ALA A 84 5.24 4.47 -3.70
C ALA A 84 5.87 3.74 -2.51
N LEU A 85 7.19 3.72 -2.41
CA LEU A 85 7.91 3.05 -1.33
C LEU A 85 7.72 3.76 0.02
N ARG A 86 7.62 5.09 0.05
CA ARG A 86 7.32 5.83 1.29
C ARG A 86 5.92 5.51 1.80
N GLN A 87 4.93 5.45 0.91
CA GLN A 87 3.57 5.01 1.27
C GLN A 87 3.59 3.57 1.80
N GLU A 88 4.32 2.66 1.14
CA GLU A 88 4.48 1.28 1.60
C GLU A 88 5.14 1.21 3.00
N LEU A 89 6.19 1.99 3.22
CA LEU A 89 6.90 2.04 4.51
C LEU A 89 6.02 2.62 5.61
N GLN A 90 5.30 3.71 5.34
CA GLN A 90 4.34 4.28 6.28
C GLN A 90 3.27 3.26 6.67
N TYR A 91 2.66 2.60 5.69
CA TYR A 91 1.65 1.57 5.93
C TYR A 91 2.21 0.39 6.72
N SER A 92 3.42 -0.08 6.37
CA SER A 92 4.10 -1.18 7.06
C SER A 92 4.49 -0.81 8.49
N SER A 93 4.93 0.43 8.73
CA SER A 93 5.21 0.94 10.07
C SER A 93 3.94 0.99 10.91
N LEU A 94 2.83 1.48 10.36
CA LEU A 94 1.55 1.53 11.07
C LEU A 94 1.04 0.12 11.44
N LEU A 95 1.14 -0.85 10.53
CA LEU A 95 0.82 -2.26 10.81
C LEU A 95 1.68 -2.88 11.92
N GLY A 96 2.89 -2.38 12.11
CA GLY A 96 3.79 -2.82 13.19
C GLY A 96 3.49 -2.20 14.56
N HIS A 97 2.64 -1.17 14.61
CA HIS A 97 2.38 -0.38 15.82
C HIS A 97 0.93 -0.47 16.34
N GLY A 98 0.01 -1.13 15.62
CA GLY A 98 -1.37 -1.33 16.09
C GLY A 98 -2.32 -1.84 15.00
N LEU A 99 -3.62 -1.67 15.24
CA LEU A 99 -4.67 -1.96 14.26
C LEU A 99 -4.74 -0.84 13.23
N LEU A 100 -4.49 -1.17 11.97
CA LEU A 100 -4.60 -0.22 10.86
C LEU A 100 -5.94 -0.41 10.15
N LEU A 101 -6.76 0.63 10.10
CA LEU A 101 -7.98 0.64 9.29
C LEU A 101 -7.60 0.57 7.80
N THR A 102 -8.12 -0.43 7.09
CA THR A 102 -7.78 -0.71 5.70
C THR A 102 -8.91 -0.49 4.72
N ASP A 103 -10.16 -0.63 5.18
CA ASP A 103 -11.35 -0.44 4.35
C ASP A 103 -12.58 -0.14 5.21
N VAL A 104 -13.60 0.46 4.59
CA VAL A 104 -14.86 0.83 5.25
C VAL A 104 -16.04 0.50 4.32
N ASP A 105 -16.84 -0.49 4.72
CA ASP A 105 -18.14 -0.77 4.09
C ASP A 105 -19.26 -0.25 4.96
N TRP A 106 -20.39 0.12 4.35
CA TRP A 106 -21.57 0.52 5.10
C TRP A 106 -22.87 0.14 4.40
N ARG A 107 -23.91 -0.04 5.20
CA ARG A 107 -25.30 -0.21 4.75
C ARG A 107 -26.21 0.66 5.60
N LEU A 108 -27.22 1.28 4.98
CA LEU A 108 -28.27 1.99 5.69
C LEU A 108 -29.50 1.09 5.85
N ASP A 109 -29.99 0.95 7.09
CA ASP A 109 -31.20 0.23 7.45
C ASP A 109 -32.17 1.15 8.22
N VAL A 110 -33.42 0.71 8.39
CA VAL A 110 -34.44 1.40 9.21
C VAL A 110 -34.99 0.43 10.26
N MET A 111 -34.93 0.81 11.54
CA MET A 111 -35.25 -0.08 12.65
C MET A 111 -36.74 -0.05 13.03
N LYS A 112 -37.63 -0.64 12.22
CA LYS A 112 -39.09 -0.50 12.44
C LYS A 112 -39.62 -1.01 13.79
N HIS A 113 -39.04 -2.06 14.35
CA HIS A 113 -39.53 -2.71 15.58
C HIS A 113 -38.36 -3.15 16.48
N SER A 114 -38.52 -2.98 17.79
CA SER A 114 -37.63 -3.56 18.79
C SER A 114 -38.43 -4.14 19.97
N LYS A 115 -37.79 -4.99 20.80
CA LYS A 115 -38.41 -5.48 22.04
C LYS A 115 -38.76 -4.36 23.04
N ARG A 116 -38.27 -3.13 22.82
CA ARG A 116 -38.46 -1.97 23.68
C ARG A 116 -39.41 -0.92 23.10
N GLY A 117 -39.93 -1.10 21.88
CA GLY A 117 -40.84 -0.15 21.23
C GLY A 117 -41.20 -0.56 19.79
N ALA A 118 -42.41 -0.18 19.37
CA ALA A 118 -42.89 -0.29 17.98
C ALA A 118 -42.86 1.10 17.30
N ASP A 119 -42.93 1.14 15.97
CA ASP A 119 -42.92 2.35 15.13
C ASP A 119 -41.68 3.25 15.28
N LEU A 120 -40.51 2.61 15.39
CA LEU A 120 -39.23 3.34 15.40
C LEU A 120 -38.77 3.54 13.94
N ASP A 121 -39.19 4.62 13.28
CA ASP A 121 -38.67 4.97 11.93
C ASP A 121 -37.27 5.59 11.98
N THR A 122 -36.42 5.09 12.87
CA THR A 122 -35.06 5.60 13.06
C THR A 122 -34.10 4.92 12.08
N PRO A 123 -33.37 5.69 11.25
CA PRO A 123 -32.32 5.14 10.40
C PRO A 123 -31.14 4.66 11.26
N VAL A 124 -30.60 3.50 10.91
CA VAL A 124 -29.42 2.91 11.54
C VAL A 124 -28.44 2.52 10.46
N VAL A 125 -27.17 2.90 10.61
CA VAL A 125 -26.11 2.50 9.68
C VAL A 125 -25.38 1.28 10.23
N MET A 126 -25.28 0.23 9.43
CA MET A 126 -24.40 -0.89 9.71
C MET A 126 -23.04 -0.62 9.06
N LEU A 127 -22.06 -0.24 9.87
CA LEU A 127 -20.70 0.11 9.46
C LEU A 127 -19.79 -1.10 9.67
N THR A 128 -19.07 -1.53 8.64
CA THR A 128 -18.04 -2.57 8.74
C THR A 128 -16.67 -1.94 8.51
N LEU A 129 -15.83 -2.00 9.53
CA LEU A 129 -14.45 -1.54 9.50
C LEU A 129 -13.55 -2.75 9.28
N HIS A 130 -12.82 -2.77 8.18
CA HIS A 130 -11.78 -3.77 7.93
C HIS A 130 -10.45 -3.23 8.44
N TYR A 131 -9.71 -4.05 9.18
CA TYR A 131 -8.45 -3.64 9.76
C TYR A 131 -7.42 -4.76 9.67
N ALA A 132 -6.16 -4.37 9.79
CA ALA A 132 -5.04 -5.29 9.79
C ALA A 132 -4.14 -5.10 11.01
N GLU A 133 -3.65 -6.22 11.54
CA GLU A 133 -2.65 -6.29 12.62
C GLU A 133 -1.51 -7.19 12.14
N GLY A 134 -0.37 -6.58 11.79
CA GLY A 134 0.70 -7.28 11.09
C GLY A 134 0.20 -7.92 9.79
N LEU A 135 0.17 -9.26 9.74
CA LEU A 135 -0.30 -10.04 8.58
C LEU A 135 -1.76 -10.50 8.68
N LYS A 136 -2.40 -10.32 9.83
CA LYS A 136 -3.80 -10.71 10.02
C LYS A 136 -4.71 -9.60 9.50
N ARG A 137 -5.77 -9.99 8.79
CA ARG A 137 -6.86 -9.11 8.38
C ARG A 137 -8.13 -9.55 9.08
N GLU A 138 -8.79 -8.60 9.70
CA GLU A 138 -10.02 -8.81 10.43
C GLU A 138 -11.03 -7.71 10.10
N ARG A 139 -12.27 -7.89 10.54
CA ARG A 139 -13.32 -6.89 10.37
C ARG A 139 -14.18 -6.82 11.62
N ILE A 140 -14.69 -5.64 11.92
CA ILE A 140 -15.68 -5.42 12.96
C ILE A 140 -16.89 -4.72 12.34
N THR A 141 -18.10 -5.17 12.69
CA THR A 141 -19.35 -4.59 12.19
C THR A 141 -20.12 -3.99 13.37
N LEU A 142 -20.50 -2.73 13.22
CA LEU A 142 -21.12 -1.90 14.25
C LEU A 142 -22.44 -1.33 13.72
N GLN A 143 -23.44 -1.20 14.58
CA GLN A 143 -24.61 -0.37 14.32
C GLN A 143 -24.32 1.04 14.85
N VAL A 144 -24.48 2.02 13.97
CA VAL A 144 -24.14 3.42 14.23
C VAL A 144 -25.38 4.27 13.99
N LEU A 145 -25.71 5.10 14.97
CA LEU A 145 -26.82 6.05 14.89
C LEU A 145 -26.37 7.35 14.17
N PRO A 146 -27.32 8.14 13.63
CA PRO A 146 -26.99 9.33 12.86
C PRO A 146 -26.17 10.40 13.61
N ASP A 147 -26.41 10.55 14.90
CA ASP A 147 -25.65 11.44 15.78
C ASP A 147 -24.17 11.05 15.85
N MET A 148 -23.88 9.77 16.06
CA MET A 148 -22.52 9.24 16.07
C MET A 148 -21.82 9.37 14.71
N LEU A 149 -22.56 9.27 13.59
CA LEU A 149 -22.00 9.57 12.27
C LEU A 149 -21.61 11.04 12.13
N GLY A 150 -22.37 11.96 12.74
CA GLY A 150 -22.04 13.38 12.79
C GLY A 150 -20.74 13.65 13.55
N GLU A 151 -20.51 12.93 14.65
CA GLU A 151 -19.24 12.98 15.39
C GLU A 151 -18.07 12.46 14.54
N LEU A 152 -18.23 11.31 13.89
CA LEU A 152 -17.22 10.75 12.98
C LEU A 152 -16.90 11.70 11.82
N GLN A 153 -17.91 12.31 11.20
CA GLN A 153 -17.72 13.29 10.14
C GLN A 153 -16.91 14.49 10.63
N THR A 154 -17.21 14.97 11.84
CA THR A 154 -16.51 16.10 12.44
C THR A 154 -15.05 15.77 12.69
N MET A 155 -14.75 14.58 13.23
CA MET A 155 -13.39 14.10 13.39
C MET A 155 -12.66 14.02 12.04
N CYS A 156 -13.26 13.40 11.01
CA CYS A 156 -12.65 13.27 9.69
C CYS A 156 -12.29 14.64 9.09
N ARG A 157 -13.19 15.62 9.19
CA ARG A 157 -12.94 16.97 8.70
C ARG A 157 -11.75 17.63 9.39
N HIS A 158 -11.63 17.53 10.70
CA HIS A 158 -10.49 18.10 11.44
C HIS A 158 -9.12 17.48 11.08
N VAL A 159 -9.10 16.23 10.60
CA VAL A 159 -7.85 15.53 10.26
C VAL A 159 -7.49 15.69 8.78
N LEU A 160 -8.47 15.95 7.91
CA LEU A 160 -8.27 16.06 6.46
C LEU A 160 -8.09 17.50 5.97
N ASP A 161 -8.48 18.50 6.76
CA ASP A 161 -8.21 19.93 6.52
C ASP A 161 -6.79 20.32 7.00
#